data_AF-A0A5N5TIQ6-F1
#
_entry.id   AF-A0A5N5TIQ6-F1
#
_cell.length_a   1.000
_cell.length_b   1.000
_cell.length_c   1.000
_cell.angle_alpha   90.00
_cell.angle_beta   90.00
_cell.angle_gamma   90.00
#
_symmetry.space_group_name_H-M   'P 1'
#
loop_
_entity.id
_entity.type
_entity.pdbx_description
1 polymer ?
#
loop_
_entity_poly.entity_id
_entity_poly.type
_entity_poly.pdbx_seq_one_letter_code
_entity_poly.pdbx_strand_id
1 'polypeptide(L)'
;MNKILTCPRCEEHGDGIPNARLLFARIVSVEMQVKVIKLTGCITFISEWERSTVLGFLILFACDISPRAIEMVKSNSLYNEEIINAFVYDLTKDDICIESESVDLVSLIFVLSAILPNYFETILKKLFKVLRPGGLLLFRDYGVYDMAMIRFGPGSKLAEKLYVRQDGTGAYYFTVEELHTLFTSVGFEVICNEYVSRQTVNLKEGINAQRVFVQAKCRKPHKMMTQPS
;
A
#
# COMPACT_ATOMS: atom_id res chain seq x y z
N MET A 1 -7.31 20.00 14.16
CA MET A 1 -7.51 20.56 12.81
C MET A 1 -6.30 20.20 11.96
N ASN A 2 -6.35 19.11 11.22
CA ASN A 2 -5.27 18.70 10.31
C ASN A 2 -5.56 19.31 8.94
N LYS A 3 -4.77 20.31 8.53
CA LYS A 3 -4.91 20.95 7.21
C LYS A 3 -4.21 20.09 6.16
N ILE A 4 -4.99 19.31 5.42
CA ILE A 4 -4.58 18.87 4.08
C ILE A 4 -4.73 20.10 3.18
N LEU A 5 -3.65 20.54 2.55
CA LEU A 5 -3.68 21.63 1.57
C LEU A 5 -4.39 21.09 0.32
N THR A 6 -5.61 21.56 0.01
CA THR A 6 -6.36 21.16 -1.19
C THR A 6 -6.67 22.38 -2.06
N CYS A 7 -6.52 22.20 -3.38
CA CYS A 7 -6.80 23.19 -4.43
C CYS A 7 -8.07 22.78 -5.22
N PRO A 8 -8.95 23.71 -5.67
CA PRO A 8 -10.37 23.42 -5.92
C PRO A 8 -10.79 23.05 -7.36
N ARG A 9 -9.90 22.55 -8.23
CA ARG A 9 -10.26 22.10 -9.60
C ARG A 9 -9.49 20.81 -9.86
N CYS A 10 -10.09 19.66 -10.16
CA CYS A 10 -10.76 19.37 -11.42
C CYS A 10 -11.63 18.09 -11.30
N GLU A 11 -12.84 18.15 -11.84
CA GLU A 11 -13.59 17.03 -12.43
C GLU A 11 -13.21 17.03 -13.93
N GLU A 12 -13.17 15.95 -14.73
CA GLU A 12 -14.28 15.08 -15.12
C GLU A 12 -13.83 14.15 -16.31
N HIS A 13 -14.62 13.11 -16.65
CA HIS A 13 -14.72 12.30 -17.91
C HIS A 13 -13.88 10.99 -18.15
N GLY A 14 -14.54 9.81 -18.02
CA GLY A 14 -15.30 9.14 -19.11
C GLY A 14 -14.66 8.06 -20.03
N ASP A 15 -15.15 6.81 -19.91
CA ASP A 15 -15.40 5.74 -20.92
C ASP A 15 -14.37 4.64 -21.33
N GLY A 16 -14.68 3.38 -20.94
CA GLY A 16 -15.08 2.31 -21.90
C GLY A 16 -14.19 1.08 -22.24
N ILE A 17 -14.65 -0.13 -21.81
CA ILE A 17 -14.60 -1.50 -22.42
C ILE A 17 -13.32 -2.42 -22.32
N PRO A 18 -13.41 -3.77 -22.52
CA PRO A 18 -13.35 -4.79 -21.45
C PRO A 18 -12.25 -5.86 -21.62
N ASN A 19 -11.83 -6.49 -20.51
CA ASN A 19 -11.63 -7.95 -20.37
C ASN A 19 -10.89 -8.28 -19.07
N ALA A 20 -11.51 -9.15 -18.28
CA ALA A 20 -11.03 -9.64 -17.01
C ALA A 20 -9.76 -10.49 -17.19
N ARG A 21 -8.59 -9.88 -16.93
CA ARG A 21 -7.33 -10.56 -16.59
C ARG A 21 -6.43 -9.52 -15.94
N LEU A 22 -6.05 -9.79 -14.68
CA LEU A 22 -5.29 -8.92 -13.77
C LEU A 22 -6.05 -7.72 -13.20
N LEU A 23 -6.56 -7.87 -11.98
CA LEU A 23 -7.01 -6.79 -11.10
C LEU A 23 -5.80 -5.95 -10.59
N PHE A 24 -4.95 -5.49 -11.49
CA PHE A 24 -3.76 -4.66 -11.27
C PHE A 24 -3.47 -3.83 -12.52
N ALA A 25 -4.42 -3.04 -13.01
CA ALA A 25 -4.12 -1.97 -13.98
C ALA A 25 -5.21 -0.89 -13.98
N ARG A 26 -4.75 0.36 -13.77
CA ARG A 26 -5.43 1.64 -14.05
C ARG A 26 -6.70 1.96 -13.25
N ILE A 27 -6.50 2.43 -12.03
CA ILE A 27 -7.19 3.64 -11.56
C ILE A 27 -6.11 4.74 -11.60
N VAL A 28 -6.19 5.60 -12.61
CA VAL A 28 -5.32 6.77 -12.77
C VAL A 28 -5.93 7.89 -11.92
N SER A 29 -5.09 8.57 -11.13
CA SER A 29 -5.42 9.63 -10.16
C SER A 29 -6.17 9.15 -8.91
N VAL A 30 -5.47 8.50 -7.97
CA VAL A 30 -5.03 9.04 -6.66
C VAL A 30 -4.09 7.97 -6.09
N GLU A 31 -2.81 8.29 -5.93
CA GLU A 31 -1.81 7.40 -5.34
C GLU A 31 -2.04 7.26 -3.84
N MET A 32 -2.90 6.31 -3.46
CA MET A 32 -2.91 5.63 -2.17
C MET A 32 -3.89 4.47 -2.27
N GLN A 33 -3.43 3.23 -2.20
CA GLN A 33 -4.31 2.10 -1.92
C GLN A 33 -3.66 1.22 -0.87
N VAL A 34 -4.18 1.29 0.36
CA VAL A 34 -4.01 0.20 1.30
C VAL A 34 -5.06 -0.85 0.96
N LYS A 35 -4.62 -2.00 0.44
CA LYS A 35 -5.47 -3.20 0.35
C LYS A 35 -5.08 -4.14 1.46
N VAL A 36 -5.99 -4.40 2.38
CA VAL A 36 -5.88 -5.40 3.42
C VAL A 36 -6.69 -6.61 2.97
N ILE A 37 -6.05 -7.75 2.78
CA ILE A 37 -6.67 -8.98 2.30
C ILE A 37 -6.76 -9.98 3.45
N LYS A 38 -7.98 -10.42 3.73
CA LYS A 38 -8.28 -11.56 4.60
C LYS A 38 -8.64 -12.76 3.74
N LEU A 39 -7.92 -13.87 3.94
CA LEU A 39 -8.14 -15.19 3.39
C LEU A 39 -8.58 -16.10 4.55
N THR A 40 -9.87 -16.32 4.70
CA THR A 40 -10.37 -17.30 5.67
C THR A 40 -10.26 -18.71 5.08
N GLY A 41 -9.22 -19.44 5.47
CA GLY A 41 -9.03 -20.85 5.11
C GLY A 41 -7.61 -21.37 5.40
N CYS A 42 -7.51 -22.61 5.88
CA CYS A 42 -6.24 -23.29 6.08
C CYS A 42 -5.72 -23.74 4.69
N ILE A 43 -4.57 -23.23 4.25
CA ILE A 43 -3.87 -23.81 3.09
C ILE A 43 -2.81 -24.74 3.64
N THR A 44 -3.13 -26.03 3.68
CA THR A 44 -2.12 -27.08 3.74
C THR A 44 -1.41 -27.13 2.39
N PHE A 45 -0.09 -26.89 2.38
CA PHE A 45 0.73 -27.25 1.24
C PHE A 45 0.74 -28.77 1.14
N ILE A 46 0.08 -29.34 0.13
CA ILE A 46 0.25 -30.75 -0.24
C ILE A 46 0.42 -30.82 -1.75
N SER A 47 1.50 -31.49 -2.14
CA SER A 47 1.97 -31.79 -3.48
C SER A 47 1.10 -32.80 -4.24
N GLU A 48 -0.22 -32.75 -4.11
CA GLU A 48 -1.12 -33.69 -4.79
C GLU A 48 -2.39 -32.96 -5.23
N TRP A 49 -2.33 -32.49 -6.47
CA TRP A 49 -3.43 -31.92 -7.23
C TRP A 49 -4.37 -33.03 -7.66
N GLU A 50 -5.29 -33.47 -6.81
CA GLU A 50 -6.51 -34.13 -7.25
C GLU A 50 -7.60 -34.07 -6.16
N ARG A 51 -8.67 -33.33 -6.47
CA ARG A 51 -9.97 -33.27 -5.76
C ARG A 51 -9.92 -32.83 -4.28
N SER A 52 -9.86 -31.52 -4.08
CA SER A 52 -10.51 -30.88 -2.92
C SER A 52 -10.99 -29.48 -3.30
N THR A 53 -12.30 -29.30 -3.38
CA THR A 53 -12.97 -28.01 -3.52
C THR A 53 -12.90 -27.29 -2.17
N VAL A 54 -11.82 -26.53 -1.93
CA VAL A 54 -11.75 -25.62 -0.78
C VAL A 54 -12.27 -24.26 -1.23
N LEU A 55 -13.50 -23.94 -0.82
CA LEU A 55 -14.12 -22.64 -1.06
C LEU A 55 -13.46 -21.60 -0.12
N GLY A 56 -12.37 -20.97 -0.57
CA GLY A 56 -11.77 -19.85 0.14
C GLY A 56 -12.60 -18.58 -0.09
N PHE A 57 -13.05 -17.94 0.98
CA PHE A 57 -13.67 -16.61 0.87
C PHE A 57 -12.58 -15.55 0.90
N LEU A 58 -12.53 -14.73 -0.16
CA LEU A 58 -11.67 -13.55 -0.24
C LEU A 58 -12.45 -12.35 0.31
N ILE A 59 -11.95 -11.73 1.39
CA ILE A 59 -12.50 -10.47 1.90
C ILE A 59 -11.42 -9.39 1.79
N LEU A 60 -11.77 -8.27 1.16
CA LEU A 60 -10.91 -7.14 0.90
C LEU A 60 -11.38 -5.95 1.75
N PHE A 61 -10.50 -5.45 2.60
CA PHE A 61 -10.68 -4.15 3.24
C PHE A 61 -9.83 -3.14 2.48
N ALA A 62 -10.46 -2.06 2.02
CA ALA A 62 -9.80 -0.97 1.33
C ALA A 62 -10.10 0.33 2.06
N CYS A 63 -9.07 1.14 2.31
CA CYS A 63 -9.28 2.42 2.95
C CYS A 63 -8.39 3.53 2.40
N ASP A 64 -8.92 4.74 2.48
CA ASP A 64 -8.28 5.97 2.06
C ASP A 64 -8.81 7.12 2.94
N ILE A 65 -7.99 8.15 3.14
CA ILE A 65 -8.41 9.36 3.88
C ILE A 65 -9.41 10.21 3.08
N SER A 66 -9.41 10.08 1.75
CA SER A 66 -10.26 10.81 0.82
C SER A 66 -11.62 10.12 0.63
N PRO A 67 -12.73 10.76 1.03
CA PRO A 67 -14.07 10.27 0.72
C PRO A 67 -14.31 10.08 -0.78
N ARG A 68 -13.74 10.98 -1.61
CA ARG A 68 -13.82 10.90 -3.07
C ARG A 68 -13.13 9.65 -3.62
N ALA A 69 -11.98 9.26 -3.08
CA ALA A 69 -11.30 8.04 -3.51
C ALA A 69 -12.13 6.79 -3.17
N ILE A 70 -12.76 6.77 -1.99
CA ILE A 70 -13.66 5.68 -1.60
C ILE A 70 -14.90 5.62 -2.48
N GLU A 71 -15.49 6.77 -2.83
CA GLU A 71 -16.62 6.83 -3.76
C GLU A 71 -16.23 6.29 -5.15
N MET A 72 -15.06 6.66 -5.67
CA MET A 72 -14.53 6.12 -6.94
C MET A 72 -14.33 4.60 -6.90
N VAL A 73 -13.90 4.04 -5.75
CA VAL A 73 -13.79 2.58 -5.58
C VAL A 73 -15.17 1.94 -5.59
N LYS A 74 -16.14 2.54 -4.89
CA LYS A 74 -17.53 2.01 -4.77
C LYS A 74 -18.33 2.14 -6.06
N SER A 75 -18.07 3.15 -6.89
CA SER A 75 -18.74 3.34 -8.18
C SER A 75 -18.20 2.43 -9.29
N ASN A 76 -17.09 1.72 -9.05
CA ASN A 76 -16.53 0.79 -10.01
C ASN A 76 -17.50 -0.38 -10.24
N SER A 77 -17.71 -0.77 -11.51
CA SER A 77 -18.60 -1.88 -11.87
C SER A 77 -18.18 -3.25 -11.31
N LEU A 78 -16.93 -3.39 -10.87
CA LEU A 78 -16.39 -4.60 -10.23
C LEU A 78 -16.48 -4.55 -8.70
N TYR A 79 -16.98 -3.45 -8.12
CA TYR A 79 -17.20 -3.38 -6.68
C TYR A 79 -18.31 -4.35 -6.27
N ASN A 80 -17.99 -5.23 -5.33
CA ASN A 80 -18.95 -6.14 -4.72
C ASN A 80 -18.85 -5.96 -3.20
N GLU A 81 -19.90 -5.48 -2.56
CA GLU A 81 -19.94 -5.20 -1.13
C GLU A 81 -19.85 -6.45 -0.24
N GLU A 82 -20.14 -7.64 -0.78
CA GLU A 82 -19.96 -8.92 -0.08
C GLU A 82 -18.48 -9.32 0.01
N ILE A 83 -17.65 -8.79 -0.89
CA ILE A 83 -16.22 -9.14 -1.05
C ILE A 83 -15.33 -7.97 -0.61
N ILE A 84 -15.75 -6.74 -0.89
CA ILE A 84 -14.96 -5.51 -0.72
C ILE A 84 -15.66 -4.59 0.27
N ASN A 85 -14.99 -4.33 1.38
CA ASN A 85 -15.37 -3.31 2.34
C ASN A 85 -14.45 -2.09 2.16
N ALA A 86 -14.92 -1.12 1.37
CA ALA A 86 -14.24 0.17 1.20
C ALA A 86 -14.78 1.23 2.17
N PHE A 87 -13.90 1.87 2.94
CA PHE A 87 -14.28 2.86 3.96
C PHE A 87 -13.25 4.00 4.09
N VAL A 88 -13.73 5.16 4.52
CA VAL A 88 -12.86 6.32 4.77
C VAL A 88 -12.11 6.09 6.08
N TYR A 89 -10.78 6.18 6.04
CA TYR A 89 -9.96 6.02 7.23
C TYR A 89 -8.62 6.75 7.11
N ASP A 90 -8.26 7.46 8.17
CA ASP A 90 -6.97 8.10 8.33
C ASP A 90 -6.03 7.14 9.10
N LEU A 91 -5.02 6.62 8.39
CA LEU A 91 -4.02 5.71 8.97
C LEU A 91 -3.22 6.34 10.11
N THR A 92 -3.25 7.66 10.31
CA THR A 92 -2.56 8.30 11.43
C THR A 92 -3.35 8.27 12.75
N LYS A 93 -4.61 7.84 12.74
CA LYS A 93 -5.49 7.73 13.94
C LYS A 93 -5.27 6.43 14.71
N ASP A 94 -5.62 6.38 15.99
CA ASP A 94 -5.22 5.28 16.87
C ASP A 94 -5.90 3.93 16.57
N ASP A 95 -7.22 3.93 16.31
CA ASP A 95 -7.97 2.68 16.18
C ASP A 95 -8.21 2.31 14.72
N ILE A 96 -7.68 1.16 14.28
CA ILE A 96 -8.11 0.52 13.03
C ILE A 96 -9.28 -0.42 13.36
N CYS A 97 -10.41 -0.26 12.68
CA CYS A 97 -11.61 -1.08 12.90
C CYS A 97 -11.48 -2.48 12.27
N ILE A 98 -10.35 -3.15 12.49
CA ILE A 98 -10.05 -4.51 12.03
C ILE A 98 -9.55 -5.31 13.23
N GLU A 99 -10.10 -6.51 13.39
CA GLU A 99 -9.74 -7.41 14.48
C GLU A 99 -8.25 -7.77 14.46
N SER A 100 -7.66 -7.94 15.64
CA SER A 100 -6.25 -8.34 15.76
C SER A 100 -6.04 -9.75 15.21
N GLU A 101 -4.89 -9.99 14.60
CA GLU A 101 -4.53 -11.29 14.02
C GLU A 101 -5.56 -11.90 13.05
N SER A 102 -6.34 -11.05 12.37
CA SER A 102 -7.42 -11.47 11.48
C SER A 102 -7.10 -11.30 9.99
N VAL A 103 -5.95 -10.72 9.65
CA VAL A 103 -5.54 -10.38 8.29
C VAL A 103 -4.39 -11.27 7.82
N ASP A 104 -4.46 -11.74 6.58
CA ASP A 104 -3.46 -12.59 5.94
C ASP A 104 -2.38 -11.79 5.21
N LEU A 105 -2.80 -10.73 4.53
CA LEU A 105 -1.94 -9.89 3.71
C LEU A 105 -2.31 -8.41 3.88
N VAL A 106 -1.31 -7.56 4.08
CA VAL A 106 -1.44 -6.11 3.99
C VAL A 106 -0.65 -5.63 2.78
N SER A 107 -1.18 -4.68 2.02
CA SER A 107 -0.44 -3.96 0.99
C SER A 107 -0.35 -2.47 1.33
N LEU A 108 0.87 -1.93 1.24
CA LEU A 108 1.21 -0.53 1.38
C LEU A 108 1.91 -0.10 0.10
N ILE A 109 1.14 0.26 -0.92
CA ILE A 109 1.67 0.64 -2.23
C ILE A 109 1.39 2.13 -2.48
N PHE A 110 2.45 2.94 -2.51
CA PHE A 110 2.40 4.41 -2.60
C PHE A 110 1.52 5.02 -1.50
N VAL A 111 1.83 4.70 -0.25
CA VAL A 111 1.02 5.11 0.91
C VAL A 111 1.87 5.89 1.89
N LEU A 112 2.94 5.28 2.40
CA LEU A 112 3.77 5.94 3.42
C LEU A 112 4.46 7.17 2.84
N SER A 113 4.74 7.24 1.54
CA SER A 113 5.31 8.46 0.94
C SER A 113 4.45 9.71 1.10
N ALA A 114 3.12 9.54 1.22
CA ALA A 114 2.18 10.65 1.37
C ALA A 114 1.98 11.05 2.84
N ILE A 115 2.58 10.31 3.78
CA ILE A 115 2.40 10.49 5.22
C ILE A 115 3.70 11.03 5.83
N LEU A 116 3.59 11.82 6.91
CA LEU A 116 4.77 12.32 7.60
C LEU A 116 5.55 11.18 8.31
N PRO A 117 6.89 11.18 8.27
CA PRO A 117 7.70 10.07 8.81
C PRO A 117 7.46 9.73 10.27
N ASN A 118 7.06 10.70 11.10
CA ASN A 118 6.77 10.49 12.51
C ASN A 118 5.57 9.54 12.76
N TYR A 119 4.76 9.23 11.75
CA TYR A 119 3.65 8.27 11.87
C TYR A 119 3.98 6.87 11.36
N PHE A 120 5.12 6.67 10.68
CA PHE A 120 5.41 5.40 10.02
C PHE A 120 5.44 4.21 10.99
N GLU A 121 6.14 4.36 12.11
CA GLU A 121 6.23 3.31 13.13
C GLU A 121 4.85 2.99 13.73
N THR A 122 4.06 4.02 14.06
CA THR A 122 2.70 3.84 14.60
C THR A 122 1.80 3.10 13.62
N ILE A 123 1.85 3.47 12.33
CA ILE A 123 1.08 2.79 11.28
C ILE A 123 1.49 1.33 11.16
N LEU A 124 2.80 1.06 11.09
CA LEU A 124 3.30 -0.30 10.97
C LEU A 124 2.98 -1.16 12.19
N LYS A 125 3.02 -0.62 13.41
CA LYS A 125 2.59 -1.32 14.63
C LYS A 125 1.12 -1.75 14.56
N LYS A 126 0.24 -0.87 14.07
CA LYS A 126 -1.18 -1.23 13.86
C LYS A 126 -1.36 -2.33 12.83
N LEU A 127 -0.64 -2.24 11.70
CA LEU A 127 -0.70 -3.25 10.65
C LEU A 127 -0.14 -4.61 11.12
N PHE A 128 0.93 -4.58 11.91
CA PHE A 128 1.48 -5.76 12.58
C PHE A 128 0.47 -6.39 13.55
N LYS A 129 -0.30 -5.58 14.29
CA LYS A 129 -1.34 -6.06 15.20
C LYS A 129 -2.47 -6.80 14.47
N VAL A 130 -2.96 -6.28 13.34
CA VAL A 130 -4.05 -6.91 12.58
C VAL A 130 -3.61 -8.12 11.77
N LEU A 131 -2.34 -8.19 11.35
CA LEU A 131 -1.79 -9.36 10.68
C LEU A 131 -1.79 -10.58 11.60
N ARG A 132 -2.23 -11.72 11.08
CA ARG A 132 -2.09 -13.01 11.76
C ARG A 132 -0.61 -13.44 11.79
N PRO A 133 -0.19 -14.29 12.74
CA PRO A 133 1.14 -14.91 12.68
C PRO A 133 1.38 -15.60 11.33
N GLY A 134 2.55 -15.37 10.71
CA GLY A 134 2.85 -15.83 9.35
C GLY A 134 2.25 -14.97 8.23
N GLY A 135 1.39 -13.99 8.56
CA GLY A 135 0.83 -13.03 7.61
C GLY A 135 1.89 -12.12 6.99
N LEU A 136 1.59 -11.58 5.82
CA LEU A 136 2.54 -10.85 4.99
C LEU A 136 2.19 -9.37 4.86
N LEU A 137 3.20 -8.51 4.82
CA LEU A 137 3.09 -7.11 4.42
C LEU A 137 3.87 -6.93 3.11
N LEU A 138 3.19 -6.42 2.09
CA LEU A 138 3.79 -6.02 0.82
C LEU A 138 3.92 -4.50 0.81
N PHE A 139 5.12 -4.02 0.58
CA PHE A 139 5.43 -2.60 0.55
C PHE A 139 5.98 -2.23 -0.82
N ARG A 140 5.53 -1.09 -1.35
CA ARG A 140 6.17 -0.46 -2.49
C ARG A 140 5.99 1.04 -2.40
N ASP A 141 7.08 1.79 -2.49
CA ASP A 141 7.00 3.24 -2.50
C ASP A 141 8.19 3.88 -3.24
N TYR A 142 8.30 5.20 -3.25
CA TYR A 142 9.40 5.91 -3.93
C TYR A 142 10.75 5.61 -3.29
N GLY A 143 11.75 5.32 -4.12
CA GLY A 143 13.14 5.17 -3.68
C GLY A 143 13.93 6.46 -3.90
N VAL A 144 14.91 6.72 -3.04
CA VAL A 144 15.86 7.82 -3.27
C VAL A 144 16.54 7.72 -4.64
N TYR A 145 17.00 8.86 -5.16
CA TYR A 145 17.56 9.01 -6.52
C TYR A 145 16.55 8.82 -7.67
N ASP A 146 15.25 8.70 -7.39
CA ASP A 146 14.21 8.79 -8.42
C ASP A 146 14.28 10.14 -9.14
N MET A 147 14.12 10.16 -10.47
CA MET A 147 14.19 11.42 -11.21
C MET A 147 13.12 12.44 -10.80
N ALA A 148 11.97 12.02 -10.28
CA ALA A 148 10.97 12.93 -9.73
C ALA A 148 11.47 13.61 -8.44
N MET A 149 12.27 12.91 -7.62
CA MET A 149 12.94 13.50 -6.45
C MET A 149 13.89 14.62 -6.88
N ILE A 150 14.71 14.35 -7.90
CA ILE A 150 15.76 15.26 -8.38
C ILE A 150 15.15 16.50 -9.05
N ARG A 151 13.99 16.35 -9.69
CA ARG A 151 13.30 17.42 -10.44
C ARG A 151 12.50 18.37 -9.55
N PHE A 152 12.36 18.13 -8.24
CA PHE A 152 11.65 19.07 -7.38
C PHE A 152 12.32 20.45 -7.41
N GLY A 153 11.50 21.47 -7.67
CA GLY A 153 11.95 22.85 -7.73
C GLY A 153 12.27 23.44 -6.35
N PRO A 154 12.90 24.63 -6.32
CA PRO A 154 13.07 25.40 -5.10
C PRO A 154 11.73 25.58 -4.37
N GLY A 155 11.73 25.41 -3.04
CA GLY A 155 10.53 25.56 -2.21
C GLY A 155 9.68 24.29 -2.05
N SER A 156 9.92 23.22 -2.81
CA SER A 156 9.20 21.95 -2.66
C SER A 156 9.77 21.03 -1.58
N LYS A 157 11.01 21.25 -1.11
CA LYS A 157 11.65 20.41 -0.08
C LYS A 157 11.20 20.85 1.32
N LEU A 158 10.53 19.96 2.04
CA LEU A 158 10.07 20.19 3.42
C LEU A 158 11.10 19.73 4.46
N ALA A 159 11.77 18.61 4.20
CA ALA A 159 12.84 18.06 5.02
C ALA A 159 13.77 17.18 4.18
N GLU A 160 14.71 16.50 4.82
CA GLU A 160 15.50 15.46 4.14
C GLU A 160 14.57 14.36 3.61
N LYS A 161 14.69 14.06 2.30
CA LYS A 161 13.86 13.09 1.56
C LYS A 161 12.36 13.35 1.54
N LEU A 162 11.87 14.41 2.18
CA LEU A 162 10.46 14.79 2.21
C LEU A 162 10.21 16.05 1.38
N TYR A 163 9.31 15.91 0.41
CA TYR A 163 8.93 16.96 -0.52
C TYR A 163 7.40 17.14 -0.54
N VAL A 164 6.95 18.28 -1.08
CA VAL A 164 5.55 18.55 -1.37
C VAL A 164 5.36 18.71 -2.88
N ARG A 165 4.33 18.07 -3.40
CA ARG A 165 3.90 18.16 -4.80
C ARG A 165 3.06 19.40 -5.04
N GLN A 166 2.80 19.71 -6.31
CA GLN A 166 1.99 20.86 -6.71
C GLN A 166 0.54 20.78 -6.21
N ASP A 167 0.01 19.58 -6.04
CA ASP A 167 -1.33 19.31 -5.50
C ASP A 167 -1.40 19.39 -3.96
N GLY A 168 -0.28 19.67 -3.29
CA GLY A 168 -0.18 19.72 -1.82
C GLY A 168 0.12 18.38 -1.16
N THR A 169 0.22 17.28 -1.93
CA THR A 169 0.48 15.94 -1.39
C THR A 169 1.96 15.77 -1.04
N GLY A 170 2.24 15.10 0.08
CA GLY A 170 3.60 14.74 0.48
C GLY A 170 4.24 13.69 -0.45
N ALA A 171 5.56 13.74 -0.57
CA ALA A 171 6.36 12.74 -1.27
C ALA A 171 7.65 12.47 -0.49
N TYR A 172 7.63 11.42 0.33
CA TYR A 172 8.80 10.86 0.98
C TYR A 172 9.50 9.84 0.08
N TYR A 173 10.83 9.90 0.01
CA TYR A 173 11.66 8.98 -0.75
C TYR A 173 12.47 8.10 0.19
N PHE A 174 12.31 6.80 0.06
CA PHE A 174 12.86 5.83 1.00
C PHE A 174 14.21 5.28 0.54
N THR A 175 15.05 4.90 1.50
CA THR A 175 16.18 3.98 1.30
C THR A 175 15.81 2.56 1.72
N VAL A 176 16.55 1.58 1.21
CA VAL A 176 16.36 0.17 1.61
C VAL A 176 16.76 -0.02 3.09
N GLU A 177 17.82 0.64 3.54
CA GLU A 177 18.37 0.52 4.90
C GLU A 177 17.42 1.06 5.96
N GLU A 178 16.79 2.22 5.69
CA GLU A 178 15.83 2.78 6.64
C GLU A 178 14.56 1.94 6.72
N LEU A 179 14.09 1.39 5.59
CA LEU A 179 12.93 0.49 5.59
C LEU A 179 13.23 -0.80 6.35
N HIS A 180 14.42 -1.37 6.16
CA HIS A 180 14.83 -2.55 6.92
C HIS A 180 14.78 -2.27 8.42
N THR A 181 15.35 -1.15 8.85
CA THR A 181 15.35 -0.73 10.26
C THR A 181 13.94 -0.51 10.79
N LEU A 182 13.10 0.17 10.01
CA LEU A 182 11.73 0.48 10.38
C LEU A 182 10.85 -0.78 10.49
N PHE A 183 10.96 -1.73 9.57
CA PHE A 183 10.20 -2.98 9.64
C PHE A 183 10.66 -3.86 10.81
N THR A 184 11.97 -3.99 11.00
CA THR A 184 12.53 -4.82 12.08
C THR A 184 12.27 -4.24 13.47
N SER A 185 12.25 -2.90 13.64
CA SER A 185 11.92 -2.26 14.92
C SER A 185 10.48 -2.52 15.39
N VAL A 186 9.56 -2.78 14.45
CA VAL A 186 8.17 -3.15 14.71
C VAL A 186 8.00 -4.66 14.98
N GLY A 187 9.01 -5.47 14.64
CA GLY A 187 9.02 -6.92 14.83
C GLY A 187 8.71 -7.74 13.58
N PHE A 188 8.71 -7.13 12.39
CA PHE A 188 8.60 -7.88 11.13
C PHE A 188 9.91 -8.62 10.79
N GLU A 189 9.77 -9.79 10.19
CA GLU A 189 10.84 -10.46 9.45
C GLU A 189 10.88 -9.91 8.03
N VAL A 190 11.99 -9.31 7.61
CA VAL A 190 12.17 -8.81 6.25
C VAL A 190 12.59 -9.97 5.34
N ILE A 191 11.74 -10.36 4.39
CA ILE A 191 12.00 -11.44 3.42
C ILE A 191 12.73 -10.90 2.19
N CYS A 192 12.26 -9.78 1.65
CA CYS A 192 12.95 -9.02 0.62
C CYS A 192 12.79 -7.52 0.88
N ASN A 193 13.78 -6.74 0.46
CA ASN A 193 13.78 -5.29 0.51
C ASN A 193 14.84 -4.78 -0.47
N GLU A 194 14.40 -4.24 -1.61
CA GLU A 194 15.29 -3.92 -2.72
C GLU A 194 14.84 -2.67 -3.49
N TYR A 195 15.80 -2.03 -4.16
CA TYR A 195 15.50 -1.00 -5.14
C TYR A 195 15.06 -1.63 -6.45
N VAL A 196 14.00 -1.07 -7.03
CA VAL A 196 13.50 -1.44 -8.35
C VAL A 196 13.49 -0.20 -9.22
N SER A 197 14.36 -0.20 -10.24
CA SER A 197 14.40 0.87 -11.23
C SER A 197 13.57 0.52 -12.46
N ARG A 198 12.86 1.50 -13.01
CA ARG A 198 12.11 1.38 -14.25
C ARG A 198 12.31 2.62 -15.08
N GLN A 199 12.65 2.42 -16.35
CA GLN A 199 12.68 3.52 -17.31
C GLN A 199 11.26 3.77 -17.82
N THR A 200 10.75 4.98 -17.62
CA THR A 200 9.49 5.42 -18.21
C THR A 200 9.81 6.34 -19.38
N VAL A 201 9.47 5.89 -20.59
CA VAL A 201 9.67 6.65 -21.83
C VAL A 201 8.30 7.07 -22.35
N ASN A 202 7.98 8.37 -22.26
CA ASN A 202 6.88 8.96 -22.99
C ASN A 202 7.44 9.59 -24.27
N LEU A 203 7.41 8.84 -25.37
CA LEU A 203 7.92 9.28 -26.67
C LEU A 203 7.20 10.53 -27.21
N LYS A 204 5.92 10.72 -26.88
CA LYS A 204 5.13 11.87 -27.35
C LYS A 204 5.55 13.17 -26.66
N GLU A 205 5.98 13.09 -25.40
CA GLU A 205 6.38 14.25 -24.60
C GLU A 205 7.91 14.40 -24.51
N GLY A 206 8.68 13.51 -25.15
CA GLY A 206 10.14 13.48 -25.05
C GLY A 206 10.66 13.17 -23.65
N ILE A 207 9.83 12.63 -22.76
CA ILE A 207 10.20 12.36 -21.37
C ILE A 207 10.85 10.99 -21.28
N ASN A 208 12.12 10.97 -20.93
CA ASN A 208 12.81 9.80 -20.42
C ASN A 208 13.05 10.00 -18.93
N ALA A 209 12.29 9.28 -18.09
CA ALA A 209 12.39 9.38 -16.64
C ALA A 209 12.74 8.01 -16.05
N GLN A 210 13.94 7.91 -15.48
CA GLN A 210 14.33 6.82 -14.60
C GLN A 210 13.57 6.95 -13.28
N ARG A 211 12.65 6.02 -13.07
CA ARG A 211 11.91 5.90 -11.82
C ARG A 211 12.61 4.90 -10.92
N VAL A 212 12.75 5.23 -9.65
CA VAL A 212 13.33 4.38 -8.63
C VAL A 212 12.27 4.17 -7.55
N PHE A 213 11.99 2.91 -7.28
CA PHE A 213 11.09 2.47 -6.23
C PHE A 213 11.87 1.61 -5.25
N VAL A 214 11.33 1.49 -4.04
CA VAL A 214 11.69 0.45 -3.09
C VAL A 214 10.55 -0.55 -3.03
N GLN A 215 10.87 -1.84 -2.96
CA GLN A 215 9.91 -2.92 -2.79
C GLN A 215 10.35 -3.81 -1.65
N ALA A 216 9.43 -4.10 -0.73
CA ALA A 216 9.70 -5.00 0.36
C ALA A 216 8.56 -6.00 0.57
N LYS A 217 8.94 -7.20 1.02
CA LYS A 217 8.06 -8.23 1.51
C LYS A 217 8.48 -8.54 2.93
N CYS A 218 7.56 -8.35 3.86
CA CYS A 218 7.77 -8.59 5.27
C CYS A 218 6.78 -9.63 5.79
N ARG A 219 7.15 -10.35 6.83
CA ARG A 219 6.30 -11.37 7.47
C ARG A 219 6.19 -11.10 8.96
N LYS A 220 5.00 -11.24 9.51
CA LYS A 220 4.82 -11.34 10.96
C LYS A 220 5.32 -12.71 11.42
N PRO A 221 6.22 -12.80 12.42
CA PRO A 221 6.72 -14.07 12.91
C PRO A 221 5.59 -15.07 13.22
N HIS A 222 5.85 -16.36 13.02
CA HIS A 222 4.92 -17.39 13.46
C HIS A 222 4.90 -17.44 14.99
N LYS A 223 3.75 -17.76 15.59
CA LYS A 223 3.70 -18.06 17.03
C LYS A 223 4.56 -19.29 17.27
N MET A 224 5.54 -19.19 18.17
CA MET A 224 6.27 -20.36 18.63
C MET A 224 5.26 -21.29 19.30
N MET A 225 5.11 -22.51 18.80
CA MET A 225 4.37 -23.54 19.52
C MET A 225 5.19 -23.90 20.76
N THR A 226 4.75 -23.47 21.93
CA THR A 226 5.24 -24.04 23.18
C THR A 226 4.79 -25.50 23.20
N GLN A 227 5.72 -26.42 23.00
CA GLN A 227 5.49 -27.85 23.26
C GLN A 227 5.01 -27.97 24.72
N PRO A 228 3.86 -28.61 24.99
CA PRO A 228 3.48 -28.90 26.36
C PRO A 228 4.54 -29.83 26.96
N SER A 229 5.11 -29.39 28.07
CA SER A 229 6.03 -30.14 28.93
C SER A 229 5.35 -31.36 29.56
#